data_AF-D9R217-F1
#
_entry.id   AF-D9R217-F1
#
_cell.length_a   1.000
_cell.length_b   1.000
_cell.length_c   1.000
_cell.angle_alpha   90.00
_cell.angle_beta   90.00
_cell.angle_gamma   90.00
#
_symmetry.space_group_name_H-M   'P 1'
#
loop_
_entity.id
_entity.type
_entity.pdbx_description
1 polymer ?
#
loop_
_entity_poly.entity_id
_entity_poly.type
_entity_poly.pdbx_seq_one_letter_code
_entity_poly.pdbx_strand_id
1 'polypeptide(L)'
;MPTDGTLQTIYANFATVAAFTPTTNITLYVAIATAPSNSADYTIITSTLTPATQAYTQGTPYDAYVTREGSSTGLNIPLTAGTQVAIVLGFTTSGGTQAQSLPFFYSGGLFIQ
;
A
#
# COMPACT_ATOMS: atom_id res chain seq x y z
N MET A 1 11.49 4.94 14.79
CA MET A 1 11.27 6.39 14.90
C MET A 1 12.29 6.95 15.88
N PRO A 2 13.13 7.92 15.49
CA PRO A 2 14.13 8.51 16.37
C PRO A 2 13.53 9.46 17.42
N THR A 3 12.38 10.06 17.12
CA THR A 3 11.60 10.94 18.01
C THR A 3 10.13 10.59 17.88
N ASP A 4 9.29 11.12 18.76
CA ASP A 4 7.85 11.12 18.56
C ASP A 4 7.50 11.84 17.26
N GLY A 5 6.39 11.43 16.63
CA GLY A 5 5.82 12.08 15.47
C GLY A 5 4.41 11.59 15.21
N THR A 6 3.70 12.26 14.31
CA THR A 6 2.35 11.88 13.88
C THR A 6 2.37 11.66 12.38
N LEU A 7 2.00 10.46 11.94
CA LEU A 7 1.76 10.20 10.52
C LEU A 7 0.51 10.96 10.08
N GLN A 8 0.69 11.87 9.14
CA GLN A 8 -0.35 12.73 8.61
C GLN A 8 -0.79 12.30 7.22
N THR A 9 0.14 11.82 6.38
CA THR A 9 -0.18 11.47 5.00
C THR A 9 0.66 10.32 4.47
N ILE A 10 0.05 9.50 3.63
CA ILE A 10 0.70 8.50 2.79
C ILE A 10 0.44 8.88 1.34
N TYR A 11 1.50 8.92 0.53
CA TYR A 11 1.43 9.01 -0.92
C TYR A 11 2.03 7.74 -1.52
N ALA A 12 1.34 7.13 -2.48
CA ALA A 12 1.77 5.91 -3.13
C ALA A 12 1.53 5.96 -4.64
N ASN A 13 2.55 5.53 -5.38
CA ASN A 13 2.48 5.21 -6.79
C ASN A 13 2.78 3.72 -6.94
N PHE A 14 2.16 3.11 -7.93
CA PHE A 14 2.28 1.70 -8.24
C PHE A 14 2.45 1.52 -9.75
N ALA A 15 3.18 0.49 -10.16
CA ALA A 15 3.30 0.14 -11.58
C ALA A 15 3.47 -1.37 -11.74
N THR A 16 2.80 -1.97 -12.72
CA THR A 16 3.00 -3.39 -13.04
C THR A 16 4.39 -3.64 -13.61
N VAL A 17 4.95 -4.84 -13.38
CA VAL A 17 6.27 -5.20 -13.93
C VAL A 17 6.18 -5.67 -15.39
N ALA A 18 5.01 -6.18 -15.81
CA ALA A 18 4.78 -6.73 -17.14
C ALA A 18 3.35 -6.45 -17.61
N ALA A 19 3.12 -6.61 -18.91
CA ALA A 19 1.78 -6.59 -19.48
C ALA A 19 0.96 -7.80 -18.99
N PHE A 20 -0.33 -7.61 -18.77
CA PHE A 20 -1.21 -8.63 -18.23
C PHE A 20 -2.69 -8.32 -18.49
N THR A 21 -3.53 -9.35 -18.39
CA THR A 21 -4.99 -9.23 -18.39
C THR A 21 -5.51 -9.78 -17.06
N PRO A 22 -6.04 -8.95 -16.14
CA PRO A 22 -6.54 -9.40 -14.85
C PRO A 22 -7.69 -10.39 -15.00
N THR A 23 -7.68 -11.46 -14.21
CA THR A 23 -8.81 -12.42 -14.15
C THR A 23 -9.82 -12.07 -13.05
N THR A 24 -9.50 -11.07 -12.22
CA THR A 24 -10.37 -10.41 -11.24
C THR A 24 -10.15 -8.90 -11.32
N ASN A 25 -11.00 -8.09 -10.71
CA ASN A 25 -10.64 -6.70 -10.45
C ASN A 25 -9.52 -6.67 -9.40
N ILE A 26 -8.53 -5.80 -9.56
CA ILE A 26 -7.37 -5.69 -8.65
C ILE A 26 -7.19 -4.24 -8.22
N THR A 27 -7.18 -3.97 -6.91
CA THR A 27 -6.85 -2.66 -6.35
C THR A 27 -5.59 -2.77 -5.49
N LEU A 28 -4.51 -2.13 -5.94
CA LEU A 28 -3.26 -2.07 -5.20
C LEU A 28 -3.40 -1.15 -3.98
N TYR A 29 -2.66 -1.41 -2.91
CA TYR A 29 -2.62 -0.53 -1.75
C TYR A 29 -1.27 -0.58 -1.04
N VAL A 30 -1.02 0.46 -0.24
CA VAL A 30 -0.04 0.42 0.85
C VAL A 30 -0.74 0.62 2.19
N ALA A 31 -0.11 0.17 3.27
CA ALA A 31 -0.44 0.52 4.65
C ALA A 31 0.85 0.64 5.45
N ILE A 32 0.79 1.17 6.66
CA ILE A 32 1.90 1.02 7.61
C ILE A 32 1.63 -0.10 8.60
N ALA A 33 2.71 -0.76 9.00
CA ALA A 33 2.73 -1.66 10.14
C ALA A 33 3.75 -1.15 11.15
N THR A 34 3.48 -1.38 12.44
CA THR A 34 4.35 -0.94 13.52
C THR A 34 4.75 -2.09 14.44
N ALA A 35 5.91 -1.92 15.08
CA ALA A 35 6.43 -2.84 16.09
C ALA A 35 7.19 -2.04 17.17
N PRO A 36 7.27 -2.53 18.42
CA PRO A 36 8.16 -1.97 19.43
C PRO A 36 9.63 -2.01 18.99
N SER A 37 10.49 -1.19 19.61
CA SER A 37 11.94 -1.30 19.44
C SER A 37 12.39 -2.70 19.85
N ASN A 38 13.06 -3.43 18.95
CA ASN A 38 13.54 -4.82 19.12
C ASN A 38 12.51 -5.94 18.93
N SER A 39 11.34 -5.66 18.35
CA SER A 39 10.40 -6.71 17.91
C SER A 39 10.48 -6.93 16.39
N ALA A 40 10.26 -8.16 15.95
CA ALA A 40 10.02 -8.52 14.56
C ALA A 40 8.53 -8.73 14.25
N ASP A 41 7.67 -8.63 15.27
CA ASP A 41 6.22 -8.83 15.15
C ASP A 41 5.54 -7.50 14.82
N TYR A 42 5.31 -7.29 13.53
CA TYR A 42 4.65 -6.09 13.02
C TYR A 42 3.13 -6.25 12.99
N THR A 43 2.42 -5.24 13.48
CA THR A 43 0.96 -5.15 13.38
C THR A 43 0.57 -4.09 12.35
N ILE A 44 -0.25 -4.48 11.36
CA ILE A 44 -0.77 -3.55 10.36
C ILE A 44 -1.76 -2.60 11.01
N ILE A 45 -1.56 -1.29 10.81
CA ILE A 45 -2.53 -0.27 11.20
C ILE A 45 -3.53 -0.14 10.05
N THR A 46 -4.63 -0.89 10.11
CA THR A 46 -5.60 -1.01 9.01
C THR A 46 -6.25 0.31 8.61
N SER A 47 -6.36 1.28 9.53
CA SER A 47 -6.84 2.64 9.22
C SER A 47 -5.92 3.43 8.28
N THR A 48 -4.71 2.94 8.03
CA THR A 48 -3.73 3.56 7.11
C THR A 48 -3.74 2.95 5.71
N LEU A 49 -4.64 2.00 5.45
CA LEU A 49 -4.85 1.45 4.11
C LEU A 49 -5.07 2.59 3.11
N THR A 50 -4.18 2.67 2.14
CA THR A 50 -4.13 3.70 1.11
C THR A 50 -4.21 3.03 -0.24
N PRO A 51 -5.43 2.85 -0.79
CA PRO A 51 -5.62 2.19 -2.07
C PRO A 51 -5.25 3.11 -3.23
N ALA A 52 -4.86 2.50 -4.34
CA ALA A 52 -4.88 3.17 -5.63
C ALA A 52 -6.30 3.66 -5.94
N THR A 53 -6.39 4.86 -6.53
CA THR A 53 -7.66 5.50 -6.92
C THR A 53 -8.37 4.74 -8.05
N GLN A 54 -7.62 3.98 -8.84
CA GLN A 54 -8.14 3.18 -9.95
C GLN A 54 -7.74 1.72 -9.80
N ALA A 55 -8.67 0.81 -10.08
CA ALA A 55 -8.41 -0.62 -10.16
C ALA A 55 -7.84 -1.01 -11.54
N TYR A 56 -7.30 -2.23 -11.64
CA TYR A 56 -7.21 -2.96 -12.89
C TYR A 56 -8.50 -3.75 -13.09
N THR A 57 -9.20 -3.51 -14.19
CA THR A 57 -10.50 -4.12 -14.47
C THR A 57 -10.34 -5.53 -15.02
N GLN A 58 -11.17 -6.45 -14.53
CA GLN A 58 -11.22 -7.83 -15.03
C GLN A 58 -11.39 -7.87 -16.56
N GLY A 59 -10.61 -8.72 -17.22
CA GLY A 59 -10.67 -8.95 -18.67
C GLY A 59 -10.09 -7.83 -19.53
N THR A 60 -9.67 -6.71 -18.93
CA THR A 60 -9.06 -5.59 -19.68
C THR A 60 -7.55 -5.80 -19.80
N PRO A 61 -6.97 -5.82 -21.02
CA PRO A 61 -5.53 -5.91 -21.18
C PRO A 61 -4.86 -4.60 -20.76
N TYR A 62 -3.77 -4.71 -20.01
CA TYR A 62 -2.91 -3.60 -19.62
C TYR A 62 -1.47 -3.88 -20.05
N ASP A 63 -0.79 -2.84 -20.55
CA ASP A 63 0.63 -2.89 -20.87
C ASP A 63 1.51 -2.97 -19.60
N ALA A 64 2.81 -3.20 -19.80
CA ALA A 64 3.78 -3.12 -18.72
C ALA A 64 3.91 -1.68 -18.21
N TYR A 65 4.20 -1.53 -16.92
CA TYR A 65 4.44 -0.24 -16.27
C TYR A 65 3.25 0.73 -16.31
N VAL A 66 2.03 0.21 -16.48
CA VAL A 66 0.82 1.01 -16.31
C VAL A 66 0.77 1.50 -14.85
N THR A 67 0.74 2.82 -14.68
CA THR A 67 0.81 3.42 -13.36
C THR A 67 -0.56 3.55 -12.70
N ARG A 68 -0.54 3.52 -11.38
CA ARG A 68 -1.67 3.81 -10.49
C ARG A 68 -1.16 4.63 -9.31
N GLU A 69 -2.01 5.45 -8.73
CA GLU A 69 -1.63 6.30 -7.61
C GLU A 69 -2.74 6.35 -6.56
N GLY A 70 -2.36 6.64 -5.32
CA GLY A 70 -3.26 6.76 -4.19
C GLY A 70 -2.66 7.62 -3.10
N SER A 71 -3.52 8.26 -2.31
CA SER A 71 -3.09 9.01 -1.13
C SER A 71 -4.14 8.99 -0.04
N SER A 72 -3.68 8.94 1.21
CA SER A 72 -4.53 9.08 2.40
C SER A 72 -3.97 10.21 3.26
N THR A 73 -4.77 11.26 3.46
CA THR A 73 -4.42 12.47 4.23
C THR A 73 -5.21 12.54 5.53
N GLY A 74 -4.71 13.28 6.53
CA GLY A 74 -5.40 13.48 7.80
C GLY A 74 -5.46 12.23 8.68
N LEU A 75 -4.46 11.34 8.55
CA LEU A 75 -4.42 10.05 9.25
C LEU A 75 -4.28 10.18 10.77
N ASN A 76 -3.57 11.21 11.26
CA ASN A 76 -3.39 11.51 12.68
C ASN A 76 -2.96 10.30 13.54
N ILE A 77 -2.04 9.46 13.01
CA ILE A 77 -1.58 8.27 13.73
C ILE A 77 -0.34 8.62 14.56
N PRO A 78 -0.41 8.54 15.92
CA PRO A 78 0.74 8.79 16.76
C PRO A 78 1.78 7.68 16.61
N LEU A 79 3.03 8.07 16.45
CA LEU A 79 4.20 7.19 16.37
C LEU A 79 5.19 7.65 17.45
N THR A 80 5.30 6.89 18.53
CA THR A 80 6.20 7.22 19.64
C THR A 80 7.65 6.93 19.28
N ALA A 81 8.60 7.62 19.92
CA ALA A 81 10.02 7.32 19.82
C ALA A 81 10.28 5.83 20.10
N GLY A 82 11.18 5.23 19.32
CA GLY A 82 11.47 3.80 19.39
C GLY A 82 10.54 2.90 18.59
N THR A 83 9.37 3.36 18.14
CA THR A 83 8.47 2.58 17.27
C THR A 83 9.15 2.27 15.94
N GLN A 84 9.23 1.00 15.55
CA GLN A 84 9.60 0.59 14.21
C GLN A 84 8.40 0.75 13.27
N VAL A 85 8.64 1.24 12.05
CA VAL A 85 7.61 1.49 11.04
C VAL A 85 8.02 0.79 9.75
N ALA A 86 7.14 -0.07 9.24
CA ALA A 86 7.29 -0.73 7.96
C ALA A 86 6.16 -0.31 7.02
N ILE A 87 6.45 -0.28 5.72
CA ILE A 87 5.43 -0.11 4.68
C ILE A 87 5.04 -1.51 4.22
N VAL A 88 3.75 -1.81 4.34
CA VAL A 88 3.15 -3.04 3.84
C VAL A 88 2.49 -2.73 2.51
N LEU A 89 2.76 -3.59 1.53
CA LEU A 89 2.18 -3.52 0.20
C LEU A 89 1.28 -4.74 -0.02
N GLY A 90 0.21 -4.52 -0.77
CA GLY A 90 -0.71 -5.59 -1.12
C GLY A 90 -1.69 -5.16 -2.18
N PHE A 91 -2.62 -6.06 -2.47
CA PHE A 91 -3.76 -5.75 -3.32
C PHE A 91 -4.99 -6.50 -2.85
N THR A 92 -6.15 -5.93 -3.13
CA THR A 92 -7.44 -6.60 -2.95
C THR A 92 -7.94 -7.07 -4.31
N THR A 93 -8.73 -8.14 -4.30
CA THR A 93 -9.35 -8.73 -5.49
C THR A 93 -10.84 -8.82 -5.32
N SER A 94 -11.60 -8.60 -6.39
CA SER A 94 -13.06 -8.79 -6.40
C SER A 94 -13.56 -9.30 -7.75
N GLY A 95 -14.75 -9.91 -7.78
CA GLY A 95 -15.41 -10.33 -9.02
C GLY A 95 -14.89 -11.63 -9.65
N GLY A 96 -14.04 -12.39 -8.95
CA GLY A 96 -13.67 -13.73 -9.39
C GLY A 96 -13.19 -14.63 -8.25
N THR A 97 -12.99 -15.91 -8.56
CA THR A 97 -12.72 -16.98 -7.59
C THR A 97 -11.29 -17.50 -7.63
N GLN A 98 -10.47 -17.00 -8.55
CA GLN A 98 -9.10 -17.48 -8.74
C GLN A 98 -8.11 -16.66 -7.90
N ALA A 99 -7.15 -17.34 -7.28
CA ALA A 99 -6.01 -16.71 -6.63
C ALA A 99 -5.21 -15.89 -7.64
N GLN A 100 -4.82 -14.67 -7.26
CA GLN A 100 -4.01 -13.79 -8.10
C GLN A 100 -2.59 -13.67 -7.56
N SER A 101 -1.63 -13.59 -8.48
CA SER A 101 -0.27 -13.16 -8.20
C SER A 101 0.08 -12.05 -9.19
N LEU A 102 0.46 -10.90 -8.68
CA LEU A 102 0.79 -9.73 -9.49
C LEU A 102 2.10 -9.13 -8.98
N PRO A 103 3.20 -9.22 -9.75
CA PRO A 103 4.39 -8.44 -9.47
C PRO A 103 4.17 -6.98 -9.85
N PHE A 104 4.39 -6.07 -8.91
CA PHE A 104 4.30 -4.62 -9.12
C PHE A 104 5.37 -3.88 -8.32
N PHE A 105 5.78 -2.72 -8.83
CA PHE A 105 6.60 -1.76 -8.12
C PHE A 105 5.72 -0.82 -7.31
N TYR A 106 6.30 -0.24 -6.27
CA TYR A 106 5.72 0.87 -5.54
C TYR A 106 6.77 1.96 -5.30
N SER A 107 6.33 3.20 -5.22
CA SER A 107 7.12 4.35 -4.78
C SER A 107 6.23 5.36 -4.08
N GLY A 108 6.81 6.31 -3.35
CA GLY A 108 6.02 7.30 -2.62
C GLY A 108 6.72 7.78 -1.36
N GLY A 109 5.91 8.20 -0.39
CA GLY A 109 6.43 8.78 0.84
C GLY A 109 5.41 8.85 1.97
N LEU A 110 5.95 8.93 3.19
CA LEU A 110 5.20 9.18 4.42
C LEU A 110 5.48 10.61 4.87
N PHE A 111 4.44 11.39 5.15
CA PHE A 111 4.59 12.67 5.82
C PHE A 111 4.33 12.49 7.31
N ILE A 112 5.38 12.69 8.11
CA ILE A 112 5.39 12.56 9.57
C ILE A 112 5.91 13.88 10.14
N GLN A 113 5.19 14.46 11.12
CA GLN A 113 5.53 15.71 11.79
C GLN A 113 5.49 15.57 13.31
#